data_AF-A0A208Y866-F1
#
_entry.id   AF-A0A208Y866-F1
#
_cell.length_a   1.000
_cell.length_b   1.000
_cell.length_c   1.000
_cell.angle_alpha   90.00
_cell.angle_beta   90.00
_cell.angle_gamma   90.00
#
_symmetry.space_group_name_H-M   'P 1'
#
loop_
_entity.id
_entity.type
_entity.pdbx_description
1 polymer ?
#
loop_
_entity_poly.entity_id
_entity_poly.type
_entity_poly.pdbx_seq_one_letter_code
_entity_poly.pdbx_strand_id
1 'polypeptide(L)'
;MDTRLFAFVGADIGPWRIVRAETRVGEPLPEAKRLNVVSASELQSETNAPWILRGITSNERYVMRAEKNEIVAKQQGLARPEATCGALIPIRKNAAWWELTQDERRSVFEQSKHVQIGLQYLPAVARKLHHCRDLSENEPFDFLNWFEYAPIHEVEFNRLLSELRASEEWKYVDREVDIRLTQAQV
;
A
#
# COMPACT_ATOMS: atom_id res chain seq x y z
N MET A 1 -3.64 18.81 14.50
CA MET A 1 -4.05 17.41 14.73
C MET A 1 -3.40 16.58 13.66
N ASP A 2 -2.69 15.50 13.99
CA ASP A 2 -2.13 14.61 12.97
C ASP A 2 -3.27 13.96 12.19
N THR A 3 -3.38 14.29 10.90
CA THR A 3 -4.34 13.65 10.02
C THR A 3 -3.99 12.18 9.89
N ARG A 4 -4.91 11.31 10.31
CA ARG A 4 -4.76 9.85 10.14
C ARG A 4 -5.47 9.31 8.92
N LEU A 5 -6.50 10.01 8.42
CA LEU A 5 -7.30 9.64 7.26
C LEU A 5 -6.75 10.29 5.99
N PHE A 6 -6.43 9.46 5.01
CA PHE A 6 -5.87 9.86 3.72
C PHE A 6 -6.80 9.45 2.58
N ALA A 7 -6.74 10.19 1.47
CA ALA A 7 -7.40 9.87 0.23
C ALA A 7 -6.37 9.69 -0.89
N PHE A 8 -6.50 8.59 -1.62
CA PHE A 8 -5.77 8.26 -2.85
C PHE A 8 -6.72 8.49 -4.02
N VAL A 9 -6.47 9.55 -4.78
CA VAL A 9 -7.38 10.04 -5.82
C VAL A 9 -6.77 9.76 -7.18
N GLY A 10 -7.33 8.79 -7.92
CA GLY A 10 -7.03 8.62 -9.33
C GLY A 10 -7.68 9.75 -10.11
N ALA A 11 -6.90 10.52 -10.86
CA ALA A 11 -7.36 11.73 -11.54
C ALA A 11 -6.62 11.97 -12.87
N ASP A 12 -6.97 13.04 -13.57
CA ASP A 12 -6.23 13.52 -14.75
C ASP A 12 -5.03 14.42 -14.38
N ILE A 13 -5.04 15.00 -13.17
CA ILE A 13 -3.99 15.90 -12.65
C ILE A 13 -3.48 15.42 -11.29
N GLY A 14 -2.19 15.59 -11.03
CA GLY A 14 -1.57 15.25 -9.75
C GLY A 14 -0.06 15.08 -9.80
N PRO A 15 0.61 15.02 -8.62
CA PRO A 15 2.05 15.00 -8.50
C PRO A 15 2.65 13.66 -8.93
N TRP A 16 1.86 12.59 -9.00
CA TRP A 16 2.31 11.28 -9.47
C TRP A 16 1.68 10.95 -10.82
N ARG A 17 2.51 10.58 -11.80
CA ARG A 17 2.05 10.01 -13.07
C ARG A 17 1.90 8.50 -12.92
N ILE A 18 0.74 7.95 -13.29
CA ILE A 18 0.54 6.51 -13.40
C ILE A 18 1.24 6.03 -14.67
N VAL A 19 2.26 5.19 -14.52
CA VAL A 19 3.02 4.60 -15.65
C VAL A 19 2.55 3.19 -15.99
N ARG A 20 1.93 2.50 -15.03
CA ARG A 20 1.32 1.18 -15.21
C ARG A 20 0.25 0.97 -14.15
N ALA A 21 -0.88 0.38 -14.51
CA ALA A 21 -1.88 -0.12 -13.58
C ALA A 21 -2.32 -1.51 -14.05
N GLU A 22 -2.06 -2.53 -13.25
CA GLU A 22 -2.37 -3.92 -13.59
C GLU A 22 -3.26 -4.54 -12.51
N THR A 23 -4.43 -5.03 -12.90
CA THR A 23 -5.26 -5.85 -12.02
C THR A 23 -4.66 -7.23 -11.93
N ARG A 24 -4.20 -7.62 -10.72
CA ARG A 24 -3.57 -8.92 -10.47
C ARG A 24 -4.61 -10.00 -10.18
N VAL A 25 -5.67 -9.63 -9.44
CA VAL A 25 -6.82 -10.48 -9.15
C VAL A 25 -8.04 -9.61 -8.80
N GLY A 26 -9.24 -10.10 -9.11
CA GLY A 26 -10.50 -9.44 -8.80
C GLY A 26 -10.84 -8.28 -9.74
N GLU A 27 -11.74 -7.40 -9.29
CA GLU A 27 -12.26 -6.30 -10.11
C GLU A 27 -11.22 -5.18 -10.31
N PRO A 28 -11.08 -4.66 -11.55
CA PRO A 28 -10.16 -3.56 -11.84
C PRO A 28 -10.60 -2.24 -11.20
N LEU A 29 -9.70 -1.25 -11.23
CA LEU A 29 -10.04 0.14 -11.01
C LEU A 29 -10.20 0.85 -12.36
N PRO A 30 -11.09 1.86 -12.47
CA PRO A 30 -11.16 2.69 -13.66
C PRO A 30 -9.80 3.33 -13.99
N GLU A 31 -9.54 3.57 -15.28
CA GLU A 31 -8.30 4.19 -15.71
C GLU A 31 -8.15 5.61 -15.15
N ALA A 32 -6.94 5.94 -14.71
CA ALA A 32 -6.54 7.27 -14.26
C ALA A 32 -5.11 7.56 -14.74
N LYS A 33 -4.82 8.83 -15.05
CA LYS A 33 -3.49 9.25 -15.55
C LYS A 33 -2.55 9.68 -14.44
N ARG A 34 -3.12 10.18 -13.34
CA ARG A 34 -2.41 10.75 -12.21
C ARG A 34 -2.96 10.22 -10.90
N LEU A 35 -2.14 10.30 -9.86
CA LEU A 35 -2.54 10.00 -8.49
C LEU A 35 -2.22 11.19 -7.59
N ASN A 36 -3.20 11.62 -6.79
CA ASN A 36 -2.99 12.49 -5.65
C ASN A 36 -3.10 11.67 -4.36
N VAL A 37 -2.17 11.88 -3.44
CA VAL A 37 -2.23 11.35 -2.08
C VAL A 37 -2.33 12.54 -1.14
N VAL A 38 -3.49 12.71 -0.50
CA VAL A 38 -3.80 13.91 0.31
C VAL A 38 -4.40 13.53 1.65
N SER A 39 -4.32 14.44 2.62
CA SER A 39 -5.16 14.37 3.81
C SER A 39 -6.63 14.39 3.39
N ALA A 40 -7.49 13.60 4.04
CA ALA A 40 -8.92 13.65 3.74
C ALA A 40 -9.56 15.02 4.05
N SER A 41 -8.96 15.83 4.93
CA SER A 41 -9.41 17.22 5.16
C SER A 41 -9.09 18.18 4.00
N GLU A 42 -8.14 17.80 3.14
CA GLU A 42 -7.72 18.58 1.97
C GLU A 42 -8.43 18.11 0.69
N LEU A 43 -9.19 17.02 0.78
CA LEU A 43 -9.97 16.51 -0.33
C LEU A 43 -11.09 17.50 -0.66
N GLN A 44 -11.08 18.03 -1.88
CA GLN A 44 -12.15 18.89 -2.38
C GLN A 44 -13.43 18.07 -2.57
N SER A 45 -14.58 18.65 -2.24
CA SER A 45 -15.89 17.97 -2.26
C SER A 45 -16.35 17.56 -3.66
N GLU A 46 -15.87 18.26 -4.70
CA GLU A 46 -16.21 17.98 -6.10
C GLU A 46 -14.94 17.57 -6.84
N THR A 47 -14.76 16.27 -7.03
CA THR A 47 -13.73 15.74 -7.93
C THR A 47 -14.42 14.90 -9.00
N ASN A 48 -14.16 15.18 -10.28
CA ASN A 48 -14.48 14.25 -11.38
C ASN A 48 -13.46 13.10 -11.44
N ALA A 49 -12.94 12.68 -10.28
CA ALA A 49 -11.97 11.62 -10.17
C ALA A 49 -12.61 10.29 -10.56
N PRO A 50 -12.02 9.51 -11.48
CA PRO A 50 -12.49 8.16 -11.80
C PRO A 50 -12.66 7.26 -10.57
N TRP A 51 -11.85 7.46 -9.54
CA TRP A 51 -11.97 6.77 -8.26
C TRP A 51 -11.26 7.50 -7.12
N ILE A 52 -11.74 7.25 -5.90
CA ILE A 52 -11.13 7.70 -4.64
C ILE A 52 -11.10 6.51 -3.70
N LEU A 53 -9.92 6.18 -3.17
CA LEU A 53 -9.74 5.19 -2.11
C LEU A 53 -9.34 5.91 -0.82
N ARG A 54 -9.96 5.58 0.30
CA ARG A 54 -9.62 6.21 1.59
C ARG A 54 -9.05 5.19 2.54
N GLY A 55 -8.08 5.61 3.34
CA GLY A 55 -7.45 4.72 4.32
C GLY A 55 -6.91 5.48 5.53
N ILE A 56 -6.88 4.83 6.69
CA ILE A 56 -6.31 5.39 7.91
C ILE A 56 -4.96 4.78 8.24
N THR A 57 -4.03 5.63 8.67
CA THR A 57 -2.85 5.17 9.39
C THR A 57 -3.28 4.75 10.80
N SER A 58 -2.91 3.53 11.20
CA SER A 58 -3.40 2.91 12.43
C SER A 58 -2.26 2.28 13.23
N ASN A 59 -2.58 1.73 14.41
CA ASN A 59 -1.61 0.99 15.21
C ASN A 59 -1.22 -0.34 14.53
N GLU A 60 -0.04 -0.84 14.87
CA GLU A 60 0.44 -2.15 14.42
C GLU A 60 -0.50 -3.27 14.89
N ARG A 61 -0.76 -4.25 14.03
CA ARG A 61 -1.68 -5.37 14.29
C ARG A 61 -0.99 -6.70 14.55
N TYR A 62 0.19 -6.92 13.95
CA TYR A 62 0.91 -8.20 14.01
C TYR A 62 2.36 -8.08 14.49
N VAL A 63 3.00 -6.95 14.25
CA VAL A 63 4.42 -6.72 14.54
C VAL A 63 4.69 -6.82 16.05
N MET A 64 5.64 -7.67 16.42
CA MET A 64 6.14 -7.82 17.78
C MET A 64 7.27 -6.81 18.10
N ARG A 65 7.65 -6.70 19.37
CA ARG A 65 8.65 -5.71 19.82
C ARG A 65 10.01 -5.84 19.12
N ALA A 66 10.54 -7.05 18.98
CA ALA A 66 11.84 -7.28 18.33
C ALA A 66 11.80 -6.85 16.86
N GLU A 67 10.77 -7.30 16.12
CA GLU A 67 10.51 -6.92 14.74
C GLU A 67 10.38 -5.40 14.57
N LYS A 68 9.64 -4.74 15.47
CA LYS A 68 9.49 -3.28 15.47
C LYS A 68 10.83 -2.57 15.61
N ASN A 69 11.69 -3.04 16.51
CA ASN A 69 13.01 -2.43 16.72
C ASN A 69 13.86 -2.53 15.44
N GLU A 70 13.85 -3.67 14.77
CA GLU A 70 14.57 -3.85 13.50
C GLU A 70 14.01 -2.98 12.37
N ILE A 71 12.68 -2.90 12.26
CA ILE A 71 12.00 -2.05 11.29
C ILE A 71 12.38 -0.59 11.51
N VAL A 72 12.26 -0.09 12.75
CA VAL A 72 12.56 1.31 13.09
C VAL A 72 14.03 1.66 12.86
N ALA A 73 14.94 0.71 13.10
CA ALA A 73 16.37 0.94 12.89
C ALA A 73 16.77 1.10 11.41
N LYS A 74 15.98 0.54 10.47
CA LYS A 74 16.31 0.52 9.03
C LYS A 74 15.38 1.36 8.16
N GLN A 75 14.12 1.54 8.54
CA GLN A 75 13.14 2.21 7.69
C GLN A 75 13.48 3.69 7.51
N GLN A 76 13.31 4.19 6.29
CA GLN A 76 13.35 5.62 6.00
C GLN A 76 11.95 6.16 5.73
N GLY A 77 11.81 7.48 5.83
CA GLY A 77 10.55 8.17 5.59
C GLY A 77 10.16 8.23 4.11
N LEU A 78 8.92 8.64 3.87
CA LEU A 78 8.42 9.04 2.55
C LEU A 78 9.01 10.41 2.14
N ALA A 79 8.78 10.78 0.88
CA ALA A 79 9.16 12.05 0.27
C ALA A 79 10.68 12.33 0.29
N ARG A 80 11.49 11.29 0.18
CA ARG A 80 12.94 11.44 -0.03
C ARG A 80 13.20 12.00 -1.44
N PRO A 81 14.11 12.99 -1.63
CA PRO A 81 14.34 13.59 -2.94
C PRO A 81 14.70 12.60 -4.05
N GLU A 82 15.41 11.53 -3.72
CA GLU A 82 15.79 10.47 -4.65
C GLU A 82 14.64 9.51 -4.99
N ALA A 83 13.60 9.44 -4.16
CA ALA A 83 12.48 8.50 -4.27
C ALA A 83 11.41 9.00 -5.27
N THR A 84 11.81 9.08 -6.53
CA THR A 84 10.97 9.59 -7.64
C THR A 84 10.07 8.53 -8.27
N CYS A 85 10.14 7.28 -7.81
CA CYS A 85 9.20 6.21 -8.15
C CYS A 85 8.30 5.89 -6.95
N GLY A 86 7.08 5.48 -7.25
CA GLY A 86 6.11 5.07 -6.23
C GLY A 86 5.24 3.91 -6.69
N ALA A 87 4.62 3.24 -5.74
CA ALA A 87 3.63 2.22 -6.00
C ALA A 87 2.48 2.29 -5.00
N LEU A 88 1.26 2.16 -5.51
CA LEU A 88 0.05 1.98 -4.73
C LEU A 88 -0.48 0.57 -5.00
N ILE A 89 -0.46 -0.28 -3.97
CA ILE A 89 -0.91 -1.67 -4.02
C ILE A 89 -2.13 -1.84 -3.09
N PRO A 90 -3.35 -1.51 -3.56
CA PRO A 90 -4.57 -1.74 -2.81
C PRO A 90 -4.89 -3.25 -2.79
N ILE A 91 -5.20 -3.77 -1.61
CA ILE A 91 -5.41 -5.20 -1.38
C ILE A 91 -6.68 -5.42 -0.57
N ARG A 92 -7.49 -6.39 -0.99
CA ARG A 92 -8.58 -6.97 -0.21
C ARG A 92 -8.28 -8.43 0.10
N LYS A 93 -8.50 -8.83 1.34
CA LYS A 93 -8.48 -10.22 1.77
C LYS A 93 -9.89 -10.79 1.80
N ASN A 94 -10.00 -12.07 1.48
CA ASN A 94 -11.27 -12.78 1.43
C ASN A 94 -11.90 -12.98 2.82
N ALA A 95 -13.17 -13.40 2.83
CA ALA A 95 -13.91 -13.65 4.07
C ALA A 95 -13.21 -14.68 4.98
N ALA A 96 -12.61 -15.73 4.41
CA ALA A 96 -11.93 -16.78 5.18
C ALA A 96 -10.78 -16.21 6.03
N TRP A 97 -10.04 -15.22 5.54
CA TRP A 97 -9.03 -14.53 6.35
C TRP A 97 -9.63 -13.78 7.54
N TRP A 98 -10.78 -13.14 7.34
CA TRP A 98 -11.41 -12.32 8.36
C TRP A 98 -12.16 -13.14 9.42
N GLU A 99 -12.50 -14.39 9.13
CA GLU A 99 -13.01 -15.35 10.12
C GLU A 99 -11.91 -15.92 11.04
N LEU A 100 -10.64 -15.88 10.61
CA LEU A 100 -9.51 -16.33 11.44
C LEU A 100 -9.37 -15.48 12.70
N THR A 101 -9.07 -16.14 13.81
CA THR A 101 -8.72 -15.48 15.06
C THR A 101 -7.41 -14.68 14.90
N GLN A 102 -7.13 -13.81 15.86
CA GLN A 102 -5.93 -12.95 15.80
C GLN A 102 -4.63 -13.77 15.80
N ASP A 103 -4.56 -14.86 16.57
CA ASP A 103 -3.41 -15.75 16.64
C ASP A 103 -3.25 -16.58 15.35
N GLU A 104 -4.35 -17.07 14.76
CA GLU A 104 -4.32 -17.75 13.46
C GLU A 104 -3.79 -16.82 12.36
N ARG A 105 -4.31 -15.58 12.27
CA ARG A 105 -3.79 -14.56 11.33
C ARG A 105 -2.32 -14.26 11.57
N ARG A 106 -1.89 -14.14 12.83
CA ARG A 106 -0.47 -13.89 13.16
C ARG A 106 0.42 -15.07 12.77
N SER A 107 -0.08 -16.31 12.94
CA SER A 107 0.63 -17.54 12.55
C SER A 107 0.86 -17.57 11.03
N VAL A 108 -0.18 -17.33 10.23
CA VAL A 108 -0.04 -17.24 8.76
C VAL A 108 0.91 -16.11 8.35
N PHE A 109 0.82 -14.94 8.99
CA PHE A 109 1.70 -13.80 8.75
C PHE A 109 3.18 -14.12 9.06
N GLU A 110 3.45 -14.88 10.13
CA GLU A 110 4.81 -15.34 10.47
C GLU A 110 5.32 -16.38 9.48
N GLN A 111 4.51 -17.38 9.16
CA GLN A 111 4.87 -18.44 8.20
C GLN A 111 5.22 -17.86 6.82
N SER A 112 4.53 -16.76 6.46
CA SER A 112 4.76 -15.99 5.24
C SER A 112 6.02 -15.13 5.28
N LYS A 113 6.68 -15.05 6.45
CA LYS A 113 7.89 -14.25 6.68
C LYS A 113 7.74 -12.80 6.25
N HIS A 114 6.54 -12.24 6.40
CA HIS A 114 6.19 -10.93 5.83
C HIS A 114 7.17 -9.84 6.28
N VAL A 115 7.48 -9.80 7.59
CA VAL A 115 8.41 -8.83 8.15
C VAL A 115 9.83 -9.10 7.67
N GLN A 116 10.29 -10.36 7.68
CA GLN A 116 11.65 -10.72 7.31
C GLN A 116 11.94 -10.47 5.82
N ILE A 117 10.96 -10.72 4.94
CA ILE A 117 11.04 -10.35 3.53
C ILE A 117 11.16 -8.83 3.42
N GLY A 118 10.22 -8.08 4.03
CA GLY A 118 10.22 -6.61 3.97
C GLY A 118 11.51 -5.96 4.48
N LEU A 119 12.11 -6.52 5.54
CA LEU A 119 13.37 -6.03 6.12
C LEU A 119 14.57 -6.09 5.16
N GLN A 120 14.56 -6.98 4.16
CA GLN A 120 15.64 -7.11 3.17
C GLN A 120 15.67 -5.93 2.18
N TYR A 121 14.55 -5.22 2.03
CA TYR A 121 14.39 -4.12 1.08
C TYR A 121 14.47 -2.74 1.73
N LEU A 122 14.71 -2.69 3.04
CA LEU A 122 15.02 -1.44 3.75
C LEU A 122 16.55 -1.20 3.71
N PRO A 123 17.02 0.05 3.56
CA PRO A 123 16.26 1.32 3.53
C PRO A 123 15.79 1.75 2.13
N ALA A 124 16.05 0.94 1.09
CA ALA A 124 15.78 1.31 -0.30
C ALA A 124 14.30 1.65 -0.56
N VAL A 125 13.38 0.87 0.00
CA VAL A 125 11.93 1.05 -0.15
C VAL A 125 11.33 1.67 1.11
N ALA A 126 10.81 2.88 1.00
CA ALA A 126 9.96 3.47 2.03
C ALA A 126 8.53 2.96 1.88
N ARG A 127 7.80 2.80 2.99
CA ARG A 127 6.42 2.30 2.97
C ARG A 127 5.50 3.00 3.95
N LYS A 128 4.21 3.03 3.62
CA LYS A 128 3.13 3.41 4.51
C LYS A 128 1.93 2.50 4.30
N LEU A 129 1.36 2.01 5.40
CA LEU A 129 0.15 1.20 5.41
C LEU A 129 -1.04 2.05 5.81
N HIS A 130 -2.12 1.94 5.05
CA HIS A 130 -3.43 2.48 5.40
C HIS A 130 -4.47 1.36 5.48
N HIS A 131 -5.24 1.34 6.55
CA HIS A 131 -6.37 0.42 6.74
C HIS A 131 -7.65 1.08 6.25
N CYS A 132 -8.47 0.38 5.48
CA CYS A 132 -9.69 0.94 4.92
C CYS A 132 -10.94 0.07 5.11
N ARG A 133 -10.77 -1.21 5.46
CA ARG A 133 -11.88 -2.14 5.69
C ARG A 133 -12.99 -1.58 6.60
N ASP A 134 -12.60 -0.94 7.71
CA ASP A 134 -13.53 -0.52 8.76
C ASP A 134 -13.94 0.97 8.67
N LEU A 135 -13.59 1.67 7.58
CA LEU A 135 -13.83 3.13 7.47
C LEU A 135 -15.23 3.50 6.99
N SER A 136 -15.82 2.69 6.13
CA SER A 136 -17.21 2.83 5.67
C SER A 136 -17.64 1.53 4.98
N GLU A 137 -18.93 1.38 4.72
CA GLU A 137 -19.48 0.21 4.01
C GLU A 137 -18.97 0.06 2.56
N ASN A 138 -18.30 1.08 2.00
CA ASN A 138 -18.07 1.20 0.56
C ASN A 138 -16.58 1.22 0.13
N GLU A 139 -15.61 1.10 1.04
CA GLU A 139 -14.21 0.99 0.61
C GLU A 139 -13.97 -0.38 -0.05
N PRO A 140 -13.51 -0.45 -1.32
CA PRO A 140 -13.47 -1.69 -2.08
C PRO A 140 -12.30 -2.62 -1.71
N PHE A 141 -11.44 -2.19 -0.79
CA PHE A 141 -10.22 -2.86 -0.35
C PHE A 141 -10.13 -2.85 1.17
N ASP A 142 -9.24 -3.68 1.73
CA ASP A 142 -8.97 -3.70 3.17
C ASP A 142 -7.76 -2.86 3.56
N PHE A 143 -6.78 -2.78 2.65
CA PHE A 143 -5.53 -2.08 2.85
C PHE A 143 -5.12 -1.29 1.59
N LEU A 144 -4.57 -0.10 1.79
CA LEU A 144 -3.87 0.67 0.76
C LEU A 144 -2.40 0.72 1.14
N ASN A 145 -1.57 -0.03 0.41
CA ASN A 145 -0.13 -0.10 0.65
C ASN A 145 0.58 0.89 -0.27
N TRP A 146 1.23 1.89 0.33
CA TRP A 146 1.97 2.92 -0.36
C TRP A 146 3.48 2.69 -0.24
N PHE A 147 4.19 2.76 -1.35
CA PHE A 147 5.64 2.59 -1.41
C PHE A 147 6.29 3.70 -2.22
N GLU A 148 7.49 4.10 -1.81
CA GLU A 148 8.32 5.06 -2.53
C GLU A 148 9.78 4.60 -2.54
N TYR A 149 10.44 4.73 -3.69
CA TYR A 149 11.79 4.25 -3.90
C TYR A 149 12.49 5.01 -5.04
N ALA A 150 13.82 4.96 -5.07
CA ALA A 150 14.59 5.53 -6.17
C ALA A 150 14.49 4.62 -7.42
N PRO A 151 14.56 5.16 -8.66
CA PRO A 151 14.43 4.36 -9.88
C PRO A 151 15.39 3.17 -9.97
N ILE A 152 16.59 3.30 -9.38
CA ILE A 152 17.59 2.22 -9.32
C ILE A 152 17.10 0.98 -8.53
N HIS A 153 16.10 1.13 -7.67
CA HIS A 153 15.56 0.07 -6.81
C HIS A 153 14.28 -0.59 -7.35
N GLU A 154 13.86 -0.28 -8.58
CA GLU A 154 12.65 -0.85 -9.19
C GLU A 154 12.72 -2.39 -9.32
N VAL A 155 13.90 -2.93 -9.61
CA VAL A 155 14.10 -4.40 -9.73
C VAL A 155 13.93 -5.07 -8.37
N GLU A 156 14.52 -4.50 -7.31
CA GLU A 156 14.39 -4.98 -5.95
C GLU A 156 12.94 -4.88 -5.46
N PHE A 157 12.26 -3.77 -5.74
CA PHE A 157 10.83 -3.63 -5.40
C PHE A 157 9.95 -4.66 -6.12
N ASN A 158 10.24 -4.98 -7.38
CA ASN A 158 9.54 -6.05 -8.10
C ASN A 158 9.80 -7.42 -7.47
N ARG A 159 11.02 -7.66 -6.98
CA ARG A 159 11.35 -8.90 -6.24
C ARG A 159 10.59 -8.98 -4.92
N LEU A 160 10.53 -7.89 -4.15
CA LEU A 160 9.74 -7.80 -2.92
C LEU A 160 8.29 -8.23 -3.14
N LEU A 161 7.62 -7.66 -4.14
CA LEU A 161 6.23 -8.03 -4.42
C LEU A 161 6.12 -9.49 -4.89
N SER A 162 7.06 -9.98 -5.68
CA SER A 162 7.07 -11.38 -6.12
C SER A 162 7.19 -12.35 -4.94
N GLU A 163 8.06 -12.06 -3.97
CA GLU A 163 8.24 -12.90 -2.79
C GLU A 163 7.00 -12.89 -1.89
N LEU A 164 6.41 -11.71 -1.65
CA LEU A 164 5.17 -11.58 -0.89
C LEU A 164 4.00 -12.31 -1.58
N ARG A 165 3.85 -12.16 -2.90
CA ARG A 165 2.80 -12.82 -3.68
C ARG A 165 2.91 -14.35 -3.71
N ALA A 166 4.11 -14.89 -3.47
CA ALA A 166 4.34 -16.33 -3.39
C ALA A 166 4.08 -16.91 -1.99
N SER A 167 3.76 -16.07 -0.99
CA SER A 167 3.60 -16.49 0.41
C SER A 167 2.22 -17.11 0.71
N GLU A 168 2.12 -17.79 1.87
CA GLU A 168 0.85 -18.37 2.35
C GLU A 168 -0.21 -17.29 2.59
N GLU A 169 0.20 -16.13 3.12
CA GLU A 169 -0.68 -15.00 3.36
C GLU A 169 -1.37 -14.52 2.08
N TRP A 170 -0.68 -14.59 0.93
CA TRP A 170 -1.23 -14.08 -0.33
C TRP A 170 -2.33 -14.96 -0.91
N LYS A 171 -2.47 -16.22 -0.46
CA LYS A 171 -3.62 -17.06 -0.83
C LYS A 171 -4.95 -16.51 -0.34
N TYR A 172 -4.92 -15.60 0.64
CA TYR A 172 -6.10 -14.94 1.16
C TYR A 172 -6.44 -13.64 0.43
N VAL A 173 -5.63 -13.19 -0.54
CA VAL A 173 -5.89 -11.97 -1.31
C VAL A 173 -6.84 -12.29 -2.46
N ASP A 174 -8.00 -11.63 -2.51
CA ASP A 174 -9.01 -11.83 -3.57
C ASP A 174 -9.22 -10.62 -4.48
N ARG A 175 -8.62 -9.47 -4.12
CA ARG A 175 -8.56 -8.28 -4.97
C ARG A 175 -7.23 -7.58 -4.78
N GLU A 176 -6.49 -7.40 -5.86
CA GLU A 176 -5.22 -6.66 -5.88
C GLU A 176 -5.07 -5.92 -7.19
N VAL A 177 -4.71 -4.64 -7.10
CA VAL A 177 -4.27 -3.84 -8.24
C VAL A 177 -2.83 -3.39 -7.98
N ASP A 178 -1.99 -3.44 -8.99
CA ASP A 178 -0.60 -2.99 -8.93
C ASP A 178 -0.46 -1.69 -9.75
N ILE A 179 -0.43 -0.54 -9.06
CA ILE A 179 -0.34 0.79 -9.67
C ILE A 179 1.08 1.34 -9.47
N ARG A 180 1.80 1.55 -10.57
CA ARG A 180 3.16 2.09 -10.60
C ARG A 180 3.17 3.54 -11.04
N LEU A 181 4.05 4.30 -10.39
CA LEU A 181 4.05 5.74 -10.43
C LEU A 181 5.46 6.28 -10.62
N THR A 182 5.55 7.39 -11.32
CA THR A 182 6.75 8.25 -11.33
C THR A 182 6.33 9.65 -10.94
N GLN A 183 7.15 10.35 -10.15
CA GLN A 183 6.90 11.75 -9.85
C GLN A 183 6.78 12.54 -11.15
N ALA A 184 5.76 13.38 -11.23
CA ALA A 184 5.57 14.30 -12.34
C ALA A 184 6.75 15.28 -12.34
N GLN A 185 7.49 15.36 -13.44
CA GLN A 185 8.33 16.53 -13.67
C GLN A 185 7.39 17.74 -13.75
N VAL A 186 7.70 18.77 -12.96
CA VAL A 186 7.04 20.09 -13.02
C VAL A 186 7.41 20.75 -14.34
#